data_AF-A0A1F3WXY4-F1
#
_entry.id   AF-A0A1F3WXY4-F1
#
_cell.length_a   1.000
_cell.length_b   1.000
_cell.length_c   1.000
_cell.angle_alpha   90.00
_cell.angle_beta   90.00
_cell.angle_gamma   90.00
#
_symmetry.space_group_name_H-M   'P 1'
#
loop_
_entity.id
_entity.type
_entity.pdbx_description
1 polymer ?
#
loop_
_entity_poly.entity_id
_entity_poly.type
_entity_poly.pdbx_seq_one_letter_code
_entity_poly.pdbx_strand_id
1 'polypeptide(L)'
;MTKPQDDTPLASRSGTSNPFGKCTEDVRAKVPYVIKEGLSRLVNESGMSEAEYVRDVLMVHVLGVDAVIKIHEERIKRFAGMGQEKA
;
A
#
# COMPACT_ATOMS: atom_id res chain seq x y z
N MET A 1 12.62 41.65 25.55
CA MET A 1 12.74 40.26 26.01
C MET A 1 11.98 39.38 25.04
N THR A 2 12.69 38.77 24.10
CA THR A 2 12.16 37.85 23.07
C THR A 2 12.10 36.44 23.67
N LYS A 3 10.92 35.79 23.64
CA LYS A 3 10.78 34.40 24.11
C LYS A 3 11.55 33.45 23.18
N PRO A 4 12.18 32.37 23.69
CA PRO A 4 12.76 31.33 22.84
C PRO A 4 11.64 30.60 22.10
N GLN A 5 11.83 30.36 20.80
CA GLN A 5 10.98 29.47 20.02
C GLN A 5 11.24 28.04 20.49
N ASP A 6 10.18 27.33 20.86
CA ASP A 6 10.21 25.88 21.11
C ASP A 6 10.43 25.17 19.76
N ASP A 7 11.70 24.87 19.45
CA ASP A 7 12.11 23.94 18.38
C ASP A 7 11.82 22.49 18.82
N THR A 8 10.57 22.20 19.20
CA THR A 8 10.15 20.81 19.36
C THR A 8 9.99 20.23 17.95
N PRO A 9 10.75 19.19 17.56
CA PRO A 9 10.53 18.56 16.27
C PRO A 9 9.12 17.96 16.28
N LEU A 10 8.21 18.59 15.54
CA LEU A 10 6.90 18.02 15.28
C LEU A 10 7.15 16.66 14.64
N ALA A 11 6.63 15.61 15.28
CA ALA A 11 6.67 14.28 14.70
C ALA A 11 6.05 14.37 13.30
N SER A 12 6.88 14.26 12.26
CA SER A 12 6.44 14.25 10.88
C SER A 12 5.70 12.93 10.64
N ARG A 13 4.47 12.86 11.14
CA ARG A 13 3.56 11.72 11.02
C ARG A 13 2.82 11.78 9.69
N SER A 14 3.49 12.20 8.62
CA SER A 14 3.03 11.95 7.25
C SER A 14 3.22 10.48 6.87
N GLY A 15 2.85 9.57 7.78
CA GLY A 15 2.71 8.17 7.47
C GLY A 15 1.33 7.97 6.87
N THR A 16 1.17 8.19 5.56
CA THR A 16 0.10 7.56 4.80
C THR A 16 0.39 6.06 4.74
N SER A 17 0.31 5.39 5.89
CA SER A 17 0.43 3.94 5.96
C SER A 17 -0.74 3.34 5.19
N ASN A 18 -0.43 2.46 4.23
CA ASN A 18 -1.35 1.43 3.78
C ASN A 18 -2.11 0.87 5.01
N PRO A 19 -3.42 0.56 4.94
CA PRO A 19 -4.17 0.02 6.08
C PRO A 19 -3.49 -1.14 6.82
N PHE A 20 -2.56 -1.85 6.16
CA PHE A 20 -1.72 -2.91 6.77
C PHE A 20 -0.35 -2.46 7.29
N GLY A 21 -0.08 -1.16 7.38
CA GLY A 21 1.22 -0.62 7.76
C GLY A 21 2.15 -0.43 6.58
N LYS A 22 3.45 -0.36 6.85
CA LYS A 22 4.47 -0.20 5.79
C LYS A 22 4.69 -1.55 5.10
N CYS A 23 4.82 -1.57 3.77
CA CYS A 23 5.13 -2.80 3.03
C CYS A 23 6.62 -3.14 3.15
N THR A 24 7.08 -3.47 4.37
CA THR A 24 8.51 -3.70 4.69
C THR A 24 8.94 -5.16 4.56
N GLU A 25 8.00 -6.10 4.64
CA GLU A 25 8.31 -7.52 4.63
C GLU A 25 8.49 -8.05 3.19
N ASP A 26 9.51 -8.86 2.99
CA ASP A 26 9.85 -9.48 1.71
C ASP A 26 9.27 -10.90 1.61
N VAL A 27 8.57 -11.18 0.50
CA VAL A 27 8.13 -12.54 0.12
C VAL A 27 8.80 -12.89 -1.21
N ARG A 28 9.61 -13.96 -1.26
CA ARG A 28 10.38 -14.35 -2.44
C ARG A 28 10.39 -15.86 -2.64
N ALA A 29 10.25 -16.29 -3.89
CA ALA A 29 10.37 -17.69 -4.29
C ALA A 29 10.97 -17.80 -5.70
N LYS A 30 11.76 -18.85 -5.95
CA LYS A 30 12.17 -19.21 -7.32
C LYS A 30 11.00 -19.91 -7.99
N VAL A 31 10.69 -19.52 -9.23
CA VAL A 31 9.59 -20.09 -10.02
C VAL A 31 10.11 -20.66 -11.35
N PRO A 32 9.42 -21.64 -11.95
CA PRO A 32 9.73 -22.09 -13.30
C PRO A 32 9.68 -20.95 -14.33
N TYR A 33 10.46 -21.06 -15.40
CA TYR A 33 10.53 -20.04 -16.45
C TYR A 33 9.16 -19.68 -17.03
N VAL A 34 8.33 -20.68 -17.33
CA VAL A 34 6.98 -20.48 -17.89
C VAL A 34 6.09 -19.61 -16.99
N ILE A 35 6.26 -19.71 -15.66
CA ILE A 35 5.51 -18.89 -14.70
C ILE A 35 6.02 -17.45 -14.72
N LYS A 36 7.34 -17.26 -14.79
CA LYS A 36 7.92 -15.92 -14.90
C LYS A 36 7.50 -15.21 -16.19
N GLU A 37 7.48 -15.93 -17.31
CA GLU A 37 7.00 -15.41 -18.59
C GLU A 37 5.51 -15.04 -18.54
N GLY A 38 4.68 -15.92 -17.98
CA GLY A 38 3.25 -15.64 -17.78
C GLY A 38 3.02 -14.43 -16.88
N LEU A 39 3.78 -14.30 -15.78
CA LEU A 39 3.74 -13.14 -14.90
C LEU A 39 4.06 -11.84 -15.65
N SER A 40 5.11 -11.83 -16.48
CA SER A 40 5.45 -10.64 -17.27
C SER A 40 4.32 -10.20 -18.21
N ARG A 41 3.55 -11.13 -18.78
CA ARG A 41 2.38 -10.79 -19.61
C ARG A 41 1.27 -10.15 -18.78
N LEU A 42 0.93 -10.74 -17.63
CA LEU A 42 -0.10 -10.23 -16.73
C LEU A 42 0.23 -8.82 -16.21
N VAL A 43 1.49 -8.59 -15.85
CA VAL A 43 2.00 -7.29 -15.40
C VAL A 43 1.87 -6.23 -16.50
N ASN A 44 2.20 -6.59 -17.75
CA ASN A 44 2.05 -5.68 -18.89
C ASN A 44 0.58 -5.33 -19.16
N GLU A 45 -0.33 -6.32 -19.04
CA GLU A 45 -1.77 -6.12 -19.24
C GLU A 45 -2.38 -5.25 -18.12
N SER A 46 -1.89 -5.38 -16.88
CA SER A 46 -2.42 -4.63 -15.74
C SER A 46 -1.84 -3.21 -15.61
N GLY A 47 -0.75 -2.89 -16.32
CA GLY A 47 -0.06 -1.61 -16.21
C GLY A 47 0.59 -1.36 -14.84
N MET A 48 0.78 -2.42 -14.04
CA MET A 48 1.40 -2.36 -12.71
C MET A 48 2.87 -2.73 -12.78
N SER A 49 3.64 -2.45 -11.73
CA SER A 49 4.92 -3.14 -11.56
C SER A 49 4.71 -4.59 -11.11
N GLU A 50 5.70 -5.45 -11.36
CA GLU A 50 5.65 -6.85 -10.92
C GLU A 50 5.47 -6.96 -9.39
N ALA A 51 6.12 -6.09 -8.62
CA ALA A 51 6.00 -6.08 -7.17
C ALA A 51 4.60 -5.69 -6.69
N GLU A 52 3.94 -4.76 -7.37
CA GLU A 52 2.54 -4.40 -7.08
C GLU A 52 1.59 -5.53 -7.46
N TYR A 53 1.76 -6.11 -8.64
CA TYR A 53 0.93 -7.21 -9.09
C TYR A 53 1.00 -8.40 -8.13
N VAL A 54 2.20 -8.86 -7.79
CA VAL A 54 2.40 -9.99 -6.86
C VAL A 54 1.83 -9.67 -5.48
N ARG A 55 1.99 -8.43 -5.00
CA ARG A 55 1.43 -7.99 -3.72
C ARG A 55 -0.09 -8.07 -3.73
N ASP A 56 -0.75 -7.55 -4.75
CA ASP A 56 -2.21 -7.52 -4.82
C ASP A 56 -2.79 -8.93 -4.96
N VAL A 57 -2.15 -9.80 -5.74
CA VAL A 57 -2.48 -11.24 -5.81
C VAL A 57 -2.39 -11.89 -4.44
N LEU A 58 -1.29 -11.66 -3.70
CA LEU A 58 -1.13 -12.19 -2.35
C LEU A 58 -2.16 -11.61 -1.37
N MET A 59 -2.45 -10.32 -1.44
CA MET A 59 -3.46 -9.69 -0.60
C MET A 59 -4.84 -10.31 -0.82
N VAL A 60 -5.24 -10.51 -2.07
CA VAL A 60 -6.50 -11.17 -2.42
C VAL A 60 -6.54 -12.61 -1.89
N HIS A 61 -5.46 -13.37 -2.07
CA HIS A 61 -5.41 -14.76 -1.60
C HIS A 61 -5.39 -14.90 -0.08
N VAL A 62 -4.74 -13.98 0.64
CA VAL A 62 -4.59 -14.07 2.11
C VAL A 62 -5.77 -13.45 2.85
N LEU A 63 -6.33 -12.35 2.33
CA LEU A 63 -7.32 -11.54 3.03
C LEU A 63 -8.74 -11.69 2.45
N GLY A 64 -8.84 -12.18 1.21
CA GLY A 64 -10.08 -12.20 0.44
C GLY A 64 -10.34 -10.90 -0.32
N VAL A 65 -11.08 -11.01 -1.43
CA VAL A 65 -11.38 -9.90 -2.36
C VAL A 65 -12.09 -8.74 -1.65
N ASP A 66 -13.10 -9.04 -0.83
CA ASP A 66 -13.92 -8.01 -0.17
C ASP A 66 -13.09 -7.12 0.76
N ALA A 67 -12.15 -7.72 1.50
CA ALA A 67 -11.26 -6.98 2.38
C ALA A 67 -10.35 -6.03 1.58
N VAL A 68 -9.83 -6.49 0.44
CA VAL A 68 -8.97 -5.69 -0.45
C VAL A 68 -9.74 -4.53 -1.08
N ILE A 69 -10.98 -4.76 -1.52
CA ILE A 69 -11.85 -3.69 -2.07
C ILE A 69 -12.10 -2.63 -1.00
N LYS A 70 -12.54 -3.04 0.20
CA LYS A 70 -12.83 -2.11 1.30
C LYS A 70 -11.63 -1.22 1.62
N ILE A 71 -10.43 -1.79 1.59
CA ILE A 71 -9.17 -1.08 1.83
C ILE A 71 -8.86 -0.05 0.75
N HIS A 72 -9.06 -0.42 -0.51
CA HIS A 72 -8.90 0.51 -1.63
C HIS A 72 -9.92 1.65 -1.54
N GLU A 73 -11.18 1.34 -1.22
CA GLU A 73 -12.22 2.34 -1.02
C GLU A 73 -11.89 3.30 0.13
N GLU A 74 -11.44 2.80 1.28
CA GLU A 74 -11.03 3.62 2.42
C GLU A 74 -9.86 4.55 2.06
N ARG A 75 -8.90 4.04 1.28
CA ARG A 75 -7.78 4.84 0.76
C ARG A 75 -8.25 5.95 -0.16
N ILE A 76 -9.14 5.65 -1.10
CA ILE A 76 -9.73 6.63 -2.02
C ILE A 76 -10.54 7.68 -1.25
N LYS A 77 -11.42 7.25 -0.34
CA LYS A 77 -12.21 8.16 0.52
C LYS A 77 -11.31 9.11 1.29
N ARG A 78 -10.19 8.62 1.84
CA ARG A 78 -9.20 9.47 2.52
C ARG A 78 -8.56 10.49 1.58
N PHE A 79 -8.11 10.09 0.38
CA PHE A 79 -7.54 11.02 -0.59
C PHE A 79 -8.55 12.04 -1.12
N ALA A 80 -9.81 11.65 -1.24
CA ALA A 80 -10.91 12.52 -1.63
C ALA A 80 -11.37 13.46 -0.50
N GLY A 81 -10.73 13.42 0.69
CA GLY A 81 -11.16 14.22 1.85
C GLY A 81 -12.50 13.79 2.45
N MET A 82 -12.99 12.60 2.10
CA MET A 82 -14.24 12.00 2.57
C MET A 82 -14.04 11.03 3.75
N GLY A 83 -12.79 10.86 4.20
CA GLY A 83 -12.48 10.09 5.40
C GLY A 83 -12.86 10.89 6.64
N GLN A 84 -13.60 10.29 7.57
CA GLN A 84 -14.02 10.95 8.81
C GLN A 84 -12.83 11.66 9.47
N GLU A 85 -12.94 12.98 9.66
CA GLU A 85 -12.19 13.69 10.68
C GLU A 85 -12.44 12.96 11.99
N LYS A 86 -11.39 12.37 12.58
CA LYS A 86 -11.53 11.86 13.94
C LYS A 86 -11.62 13.06 14.87
N ALA A 87 -12.77 13.15 15.55
CA ALA A 87 -12.92 13.81 16.85
C ALA A 87 -11.96 13.22 17.88
#